data_AF-A0A370KTM0-F1
#
_entry.id   AF-A0A370KTM0-F1
#
_cell.length_a   1.000
_cell.length_b   1.000
_cell.length_c   1.000
_cell.angle_alpha   90.00
_cell.angle_beta   90.00
_cell.angle_gamma   90.00
#
_symmetry.space_group_name_H-M   'P 1'
#
loop_
_entity.id
_entity.type
_entity.pdbx_description
1 polymer ?
#
loop_
_entity_poly.entity_id
_entity_poly.type
_entity_poly.pdbx_seq_one_letter_code
_entity_poly.pdbx_strand_id
1 'polypeptide(L)'
;MKDEKKRGRPRGFDASAAIDKAREVFWDRGFSAASLDNLSAATSLNRPSLYNAFGDKEDLYLDALEGYRADSMVALEDALDPSLPVRENLARMYDRALATYLHGDTAARGCLLISTATVEAVRHERVREVLGRSLADFDRAIEDRLALAVERGELPEKTDPKVLARLASTIMHSLAVRARAGETREALEALARSGVDLICGAP
;
A
#
# COMPACT_ATOMS: atom_id res chain seq x y z
N MET A 1 48.58 15.23 2.03
CA MET A 1 47.65 14.22 2.59
C MET A 1 46.72 13.80 1.45
N LYS A 2 46.66 12.50 1.16
CA LYS A 2 45.95 11.94 0.00
C LYS A 2 44.43 12.07 0.16
N ASP A 3 43.78 12.67 -0.83
CA ASP A 3 42.36 12.50 -1.10
C ASP A 3 42.08 11.04 -1.49
N GLU A 4 41.41 10.29 -0.61
CA GLU A 4 40.80 9.01 -0.97
C GLU A 4 39.52 9.26 -1.76
N LYS A 5 39.68 9.39 -3.08
CA LYS A 5 38.58 9.26 -4.04
C LYS A 5 37.93 7.88 -3.86
N LYS A 6 36.73 7.84 -3.28
CA LYS A 6 35.79 6.70 -3.42
C LYS A 6 35.56 6.43 -4.92
N ARG A 7 36.30 5.46 -5.47
CA ARG A 7 36.10 4.91 -6.81
C ARG A 7 34.86 4.01 -6.80
N GLY A 8 33.69 4.58 -7.04
CA GLY A 8 32.53 3.86 -7.53
C GLY A 8 32.25 4.27 -8.97
N ARG A 9 32.38 3.35 -9.93
CA ARG A 9 31.96 3.52 -11.33
C ARG A 9 30.51 4.05 -11.36
N PRO A 10 30.12 4.99 -12.25
CA PRO A 10 28.75 5.47 -12.32
C PRO A 10 27.79 4.26 -12.45
N ARG A 11 26.80 4.17 -11.54
CA ARG A 11 25.81 3.09 -11.52
C ARG A 11 25.06 3.13 -12.85
N GLY A 12 25.36 2.19 -13.75
CA GLY A 12 24.79 2.12 -15.10
C GLY A 12 23.35 1.60 -15.14
N PHE A 13 22.59 1.70 -14.04
CA PHE A 13 21.21 1.26 -13.95
C PHE A 13 20.42 2.23 -13.05
N ASP A 14 19.13 2.35 -13.33
CA ASP A 14 18.20 3.14 -12.52
C ASP A 14 17.77 2.32 -11.29
N ALA A 15 18.15 2.80 -10.11
CA ALA A 15 17.84 2.13 -8.85
C ALA A 15 16.33 2.12 -8.55
N SER A 16 15.61 3.20 -8.86
CA SER A 16 14.16 3.27 -8.65
C SER A 16 13.45 2.26 -9.52
N ALA A 17 13.80 2.22 -10.82
CA ALA A 17 13.22 1.25 -11.75
C ALA A 17 13.52 -0.21 -11.35
N ALA A 18 14.68 -0.47 -10.74
CA ALA A 18 14.99 -1.80 -10.22
C ALA A 18 14.17 -2.15 -8.97
N ILE A 19 13.95 -1.22 -8.05
CA ILE A 19 13.08 -1.42 -6.88
C ILE A 19 11.64 -1.67 -7.33
N ASP A 20 11.13 -0.93 -8.32
CA ASP A 20 9.77 -1.15 -8.83
C ASP A 20 9.62 -2.52 -9.48
N LYS A 21 10.60 -2.98 -10.25
CA LYS A 21 10.58 -4.35 -10.79
C LYS A 21 10.68 -5.42 -9.69
N ALA A 22 11.45 -5.17 -8.63
CA ALA A 22 11.51 -6.07 -7.48
C ALA A 22 10.17 -6.09 -6.71
N ARG A 23 9.53 -4.92 -6.58
CA ARG A 23 8.20 -4.74 -5.97
C ARG A 23 7.18 -5.63 -6.67
N GLU A 24 7.14 -5.65 -8.00
CA GLU A 24 6.24 -6.54 -8.76
C GLU A 24 6.45 -8.02 -8.42
N VAL A 25 7.71 -8.48 -8.33
CA VAL A 25 8.04 -9.85 -7.95
C VAL A 25 7.56 -10.17 -6.54
N PHE A 26 7.77 -9.27 -5.58
CA PHE A 26 7.30 -9.44 -4.21
C PHE A 26 5.78 -9.40 -4.11
N TRP A 27 5.10 -8.58 -4.91
CA TRP A 27 3.64 -8.48 -4.91
C TRP A 27 2.97 -9.78 -5.37
N ASP A 28 3.53 -10.38 -6.41
CA ASP A 28 3.03 -11.62 -6.98
C ASP A 28 3.33 -12.82 -6.07
N ARG A 29 4.58 -12.93 -5.61
CA ARG A 29 5.09 -14.15 -4.95
C ARG A 29 5.10 -14.08 -3.43
N GLY A 30 5.06 -12.88 -2.85
CA GLY A 30 5.42 -12.65 -1.45
C GLY A 30 6.93 -12.68 -1.21
N PHE A 31 7.35 -12.22 -0.04
CA PHE A 31 8.76 -12.14 0.33
C PHE A 31 9.44 -13.51 0.35
N SER A 32 8.88 -14.48 1.09
CA SER A 32 9.48 -15.80 1.26
C SER A 32 9.70 -16.55 -0.05
N ALA A 33 8.73 -16.52 -0.99
CA ALA A 33 8.82 -17.25 -2.25
C ALA A 33 9.53 -16.50 -3.38
N ALA A 34 9.79 -15.19 -3.22
CA ALA A 34 10.64 -14.44 -4.15
C ALA A 34 12.11 -14.86 -3.98
N SER A 35 12.62 -15.63 -4.95
CA SER A 35 14.03 -16.02 -4.97
C SER A 35 14.91 -14.89 -5.51
N LEU A 36 16.21 -14.90 -5.17
CA LEU A 36 17.19 -13.98 -5.75
C LEU A 36 17.29 -14.12 -7.27
N ASP A 37 16.97 -15.28 -7.84
CA ASP A 37 16.92 -15.46 -9.30
C ASP A 37 15.70 -14.80 -9.93
N ASN A 38 14.55 -14.83 -9.25
CA ASN A 38 13.38 -14.07 -9.72
C ASN A 38 13.67 -12.57 -9.72
N LEU A 39 14.27 -12.06 -8.63
CA LEU A 39 14.64 -10.65 -8.50
C LEU A 39 15.71 -10.26 -9.52
N SER A 40 16.72 -11.11 -9.71
CA SER A 40 17.78 -10.89 -10.69
C SER A 40 17.24 -10.83 -12.13
N ALA A 41 16.36 -11.76 -12.48
CA ALA A 41 15.71 -11.79 -13.79
C ALA A 41 14.85 -10.55 -14.02
N ALA A 42 14.02 -10.15 -13.05
CA ALA A 42 13.15 -9.00 -13.17
C ALA A 42 13.93 -7.68 -13.28
N THR A 43 14.94 -7.50 -12.43
CA THR A 43 15.71 -6.24 -12.37
C THR A 43 16.80 -6.13 -13.44
N SER A 44 17.10 -7.22 -14.16
CA SER A 44 18.25 -7.34 -15.08
C SER A 44 19.61 -7.12 -14.39
N LEU A 45 19.68 -7.32 -13.07
CA LEU A 45 20.89 -7.22 -12.27
C LEU A 45 21.30 -8.61 -11.79
N ASN A 46 22.57 -8.98 -11.90
CA ASN A 46 23.06 -10.21 -11.27
C ASN A 46 23.02 -10.11 -9.72
N ARG A 47 23.06 -11.26 -9.03
CA ARG A 47 22.95 -11.30 -7.55
C ARG A 47 23.99 -10.41 -6.82
N PRO A 48 25.29 -10.38 -7.21
CA PRO A 48 26.25 -9.45 -6.60
C PRO A 48 25.89 -7.97 -6.81
N SER A 49 25.37 -7.58 -7.98
CA SER A 49 24.93 -6.21 -8.24
C SER A 49 23.72 -5.83 -7.40
N LEU A 50 22.74 -6.74 -7.24
CA LEU A 50 21.62 -6.53 -6.33
C LEU A 50 22.10 -6.29 -4.90
N TYR A 51 22.98 -7.16 -4.40
CA TYR A 51 23.51 -7.04 -3.04
C TYR A 51 24.27 -5.74 -2.81
N ASN A 52 25.16 -5.38 -3.75
CA ASN A 52 25.92 -4.13 -3.67
C ASN A 52 25.05 -2.87 -3.82
N ALA A 53 23.88 -2.98 -4.44
CA ALA A 53 22.99 -1.86 -4.69
C ALA A 53 22.02 -1.61 -3.53
N PHE A 54 21.42 -2.69 -3.02
CA PHE A 54 20.24 -2.66 -2.17
C PHE A 54 20.43 -3.38 -0.83
N GLY A 55 21.57 -4.03 -0.59
CA GLY A 55 21.75 -4.87 0.60
C GLY A 55 21.15 -6.26 0.41
N ASP A 56 20.61 -6.84 1.47
CA ASP A 56 20.03 -8.18 1.37
C ASP A 56 18.62 -8.19 0.76
N LYS A 57 17.96 -9.36 0.72
CA LYS A 57 16.61 -9.48 0.19
C LYS A 57 15.60 -8.70 1.04
N GLU A 58 15.80 -8.64 2.35
CA GLU A 58 14.92 -7.92 3.27
C GLU A 58 15.04 -6.41 3.05
N ASP A 59 16.25 -5.89 2.87
CA ASP A 59 16.47 -4.48 2.55
C ASP A 59 15.74 -4.07 1.26
N LEU A 60 15.90 -4.85 0.18
CA LEU A 60 15.19 -4.59 -1.09
C LEU A 60 13.66 -4.73 -0.95
N TYR A 61 13.19 -5.64 -0.10
CA TYR A 61 11.77 -5.77 0.18
C TYR A 61 11.21 -4.58 0.96
N LEU A 62 11.95 -4.08 1.95
CA LEU A 62 11.58 -2.89 2.71
C LEU A 62 11.53 -1.65 1.82
N ASP A 63 12.50 -1.48 0.91
CA ASP A 63 12.47 -0.42 -0.09
C ASP A 63 11.22 -0.51 -0.99
N ALA A 64 10.85 -1.72 -1.42
CA ALA A 64 9.64 -1.96 -2.19
C ALA A 64 8.35 -1.65 -1.40
N LEU A 65 8.30 -2.03 -0.11
CA LEU A 65 7.17 -1.72 0.77
C LEU A 65 7.05 -0.21 1.03
N GLU A 66 8.16 0.48 1.26
CA GLU A 66 8.18 1.92 1.52
C GLU A 66 7.78 2.72 0.28
N GLY A 67 8.27 2.31 -0.91
CA GLY A 67 7.84 2.90 -2.18
C GLY A 67 6.34 2.70 -2.40
N TYR A 68 5.81 1.49 -2.17
CA TYR A 68 4.38 1.24 -2.26
C TYR A 68 3.56 2.05 -1.25
N ARG A 69 4.05 2.19 -0.01
CA ARG A 69 3.42 3.01 1.03
C ARG A 69 3.34 4.47 0.59
N ALA A 70 4.44 5.02 0.08
CA ALA A 70 4.49 6.41 -0.38
C ALA A 70 3.47 6.67 -1.51
N ASP A 71 3.45 5.80 -2.53
CA ASP A 71 2.51 5.91 -3.66
C ASP A 71 1.04 5.80 -3.19
N SER A 72 0.79 4.88 -2.25
CA SER A 72 -0.55 4.66 -1.70
C SER A 72 -1.02 5.82 -0.84
N MET A 73 -0.13 6.47 -0.08
CA MET A 73 -0.47 7.67 0.70
C MET A 73 -0.83 8.85 -0.20
N VAL A 74 -0.06 9.08 -1.27
CA VAL A 74 -0.39 10.12 -2.27
C VAL A 74 -1.77 9.87 -2.89
N ALA A 75 -2.07 8.62 -3.25
CA ALA A 75 -3.37 8.26 -3.81
C ALA A 75 -4.52 8.42 -2.79
N LEU A 76 -4.27 8.11 -1.51
CA LEU A 76 -5.25 8.33 -0.45
C LEU A 76 -5.53 9.82 -0.24
N GLU A 77 -4.49 10.64 -0.15
CA GLU A 77 -4.61 12.09 0.03
C GLU A 77 -5.36 12.75 -1.14
N ASP A 78 -5.11 12.33 -2.39
CA ASP A 78 -5.90 12.75 -3.56
C ASP A 78 -7.39 12.38 -3.45
N ALA A 79 -7.67 11.20 -2.90
CA ALA A 79 -9.03 10.70 -2.73
C ALA A 79 -9.78 11.38 -1.57
N LEU A 80 -9.07 11.88 -0.56
CA LEU A 80 -9.62 12.55 0.63
C LEU A 80 -9.60 14.09 0.49
N ASP A 81 -9.96 14.60 -0.69
CA ASP A 81 -10.05 16.03 -0.97
C ASP A 81 -11.00 16.75 0.01
N PRO A 82 -10.49 17.70 0.82
CA PRO A 82 -11.29 18.42 1.81
C PRO A 82 -12.33 19.36 1.17
N SER A 83 -12.32 19.59 -0.14
CA SER A 83 -13.36 20.36 -0.84
C SER A 83 -14.62 19.53 -1.14
N LEU A 84 -14.53 18.20 -1.14
CA LEU A 84 -15.63 17.29 -1.45
C LEU A 84 -16.36 16.80 -0.20
N PRO A 85 -17.62 16.34 -0.30
CA PRO A 85 -18.30 15.66 0.79
C PRO A 85 -17.59 14.37 1.23
N VAL A 86 -17.74 13.97 2.50
CA VAL A 86 -17.08 12.81 3.09
C VAL A 86 -17.52 11.50 2.41
N ARG A 87 -18.78 11.40 2.03
CA ARG A 87 -19.31 10.28 1.24
C ARG A 87 -18.56 10.10 -0.07
N GLU A 88 -18.34 11.19 -0.78
CA GLU A 88 -17.63 11.16 -2.07
C GLU A 88 -16.16 10.80 -1.88
N ASN A 89 -15.52 11.36 -0.85
CA ASN A 89 -14.13 11.02 -0.49
C ASN A 89 -13.95 9.52 -0.19
N LEU A 90 -14.83 8.92 0.61
CA LEU A 90 -14.75 7.48 0.91
C LEU A 90 -15.03 6.61 -0.32
N ALA A 91 -15.97 7.00 -1.19
CA ALA A 91 -16.20 6.32 -2.46
C ALA A 91 -14.95 6.36 -3.35
N ARG A 92 -14.36 7.55 -3.54
CA ARG A 92 -13.11 7.74 -4.30
C ARG A 92 -11.97 6.90 -3.71
N MET A 93 -11.83 6.89 -2.38
CA MET A 93 -10.82 6.09 -1.69
C MET A 93 -10.94 4.61 -2.02
N TYR A 94 -12.15 4.03 -1.90
CA TYR A 94 -12.36 2.62 -2.22
C TYR A 94 -12.19 2.31 -3.72
N ASP A 95 -12.63 3.20 -4.61
CA ASP A 95 -12.46 3.04 -6.06
C ASP A 95 -10.99 3.03 -6.46
N ARG A 96 -10.18 3.94 -5.91
CA ARG A 96 -8.73 3.99 -6.11
C ARG A 96 -8.06 2.71 -5.58
N ALA A 97 -8.45 2.27 -4.39
CA ALA A 97 -7.94 1.03 -3.81
C ALA A 97 -8.27 -0.19 -4.70
N LEU A 98 -9.51 -0.32 -5.18
CA LEU A 98 -9.91 -1.41 -6.06
C LEU A 98 -9.21 -1.36 -7.42
N ALA A 99 -8.98 -0.16 -7.98
CA ALA A 99 -8.20 -0.01 -9.21
C ALA A 99 -6.78 -0.58 -9.06
N THR A 100 -6.15 -0.38 -7.89
CA THR A 100 -4.85 -0.99 -7.56
C THR A 100 -4.96 -2.49 -7.31
N TYR A 101 -5.94 -2.94 -6.52
CA TYR A 101 -6.04 -4.34 -6.07
C TYR A 101 -6.39 -5.32 -7.19
N LEU A 102 -7.19 -4.85 -8.15
CA LEU A 102 -7.63 -5.60 -9.32
C LEU A 102 -6.70 -5.41 -10.53
N HIS A 103 -5.53 -4.77 -10.35
CA HIS A 103 -4.61 -4.48 -11.45
C HIS A 103 -3.88 -5.72 -11.98
N GLY A 104 -4.02 -5.99 -13.28
CA GLY A 104 -3.31 -7.05 -14.02
C GLY A 104 -4.24 -7.97 -14.81
N ASP A 105 -3.71 -8.63 -15.83
CA ASP A 105 -4.48 -9.49 -16.76
C ASP A 105 -4.64 -10.95 -16.27
N THR A 106 -3.95 -11.34 -15.20
CA THR A 106 -3.78 -12.75 -14.81
C THR A 106 -4.47 -13.12 -13.49
N ALA A 107 -4.35 -12.28 -12.45
CA ALA A 107 -5.06 -12.41 -11.18
C ALA A 107 -4.99 -11.09 -10.39
N ALA A 108 -6.05 -10.79 -9.64
CA ALA A 108 -6.04 -9.66 -8.71
C ALA A 108 -5.01 -9.88 -7.60
N ARG A 109 -4.17 -8.87 -7.36
CA ARG A 109 -3.02 -8.98 -6.45
C ARG A 109 -3.33 -8.52 -5.04
N GLY A 110 -4.41 -7.75 -4.85
CA GLY A 110 -4.69 -7.09 -3.58
C GLY A 110 -3.66 -6.00 -3.25
N CYS A 111 -3.66 -5.54 -2.00
CA CYS A 111 -2.69 -4.58 -1.47
C CYS A 111 -1.34 -5.28 -1.18
N LEU A 112 -0.20 -4.71 -1.60
CA LEU A 112 1.13 -5.29 -1.34
C LEU A 112 1.37 -5.49 0.16
N LEU A 113 1.12 -4.45 0.96
CA LEU A 113 1.31 -4.47 2.41
C LEU A 113 0.44 -5.55 3.08
N ILE A 114 -0.87 -5.53 2.82
CA ILE A 114 -1.81 -6.46 3.46
C ILE A 114 -1.59 -7.90 2.99
N SER A 115 -1.28 -8.10 1.72
CA SER A 115 -1.18 -9.44 1.12
C SER A 115 0.15 -10.12 1.40
N THR A 116 1.23 -9.36 1.65
CA THR A 116 2.58 -9.92 1.75
C THR A 116 3.25 -9.65 3.10
N ALA A 117 3.17 -8.42 3.62
CA ALA A 117 3.90 -8.04 4.83
C ALA A 117 3.26 -8.64 6.10
N THR A 118 1.94 -8.89 6.10
CA THR A 118 1.21 -9.47 7.24
C THR A 118 1.73 -10.86 7.63
N VAL A 119 2.08 -11.69 6.64
CA VAL A 119 2.65 -13.03 6.85
C VAL A 119 4.06 -12.95 7.43
N GLU A 120 4.85 -11.98 6.96
CA GLU A 120 6.27 -11.87 7.28
C GLU A 120 6.53 -11.11 8.60
N ALA A 121 5.62 -10.23 9.01
CA ALA A 121 5.72 -9.41 10.21
C ALA A 121 5.89 -10.20 11.52
N VAL A 122 5.52 -11.49 11.54
CA VAL A 122 5.75 -12.37 12.70
C VAL A 122 7.24 -12.69 12.88
N ARG A 123 8.01 -12.75 11.78
CA ARG A 123 9.41 -13.19 11.77
C ARG A 123 10.39 -12.06 11.46
N HIS A 124 9.94 -10.99 10.83
CA HIS A 124 10.76 -9.86 10.40
C HIS A 124 10.28 -8.57 11.09
N GLU A 125 11.02 -8.14 12.12
CA GLU A 125 10.66 -6.96 12.92
C GLU A 125 10.60 -5.68 12.10
N ARG A 126 11.55 -5.45 11.19
CA ARG A 126 11.57 -4.28 10.31
C ARG A 126 10.34 -4.24 9.38
N VAL A 127 9.91 -5.41 8.90
CA VAL A 127 8.68 -5.52 8.09
C VAL A 127 7.45 -5.20 8.94
N ARG A 128 7.40 -5.69 10.19
CA ARG A 128 6.34 -5.36 11.14
C ARG A 128 6.25 -3.88 11.45
N GLU A 129 7.39 -3.20 11.60
CA GLU A 129 7.46 -1.74 11.81
C GLU A 129 6.89 -0.97 10.61
N VAL A 130 7.32 -1.31 9.39
CA VAL A 130 6.79 -0.68 8.16
C VAL A 130 5.28 -0.92 8.04
N LEU A 131 4.82 -2.15 8.26
CA LEU A 131 3.39 -2.48 8.23
C LEU A 131 2.60 -1.68 9.27
N GLY A 132 3.07 -1.67 10.53
CA GLY A 132 2.40 -0.96 11.62
C GLY A 132 2.32 0.55 11.39
N ARG A 133 3.42 1.16 10.93
CA ARG A 133 3.46 2.57 10.55
C ARG A 133 2.52 2.87 9.39
N SER A 134 2.51 2.02 8.35
CA SER A 134 1.62 2.19 7.20
C SER A 134 0.15 2.19 7.62
N LEU A 135 -0.27 1.21 8.43
CA LEU A 135 -1.64 1.14 8.94
C LEU A 135 -2.00 2.40 9.75
N ALA A 136 -1.11 2.85 10.63
CA ALA A 136 -1.33 4.05 11.42
C ALA A 136 -1.39 5.35 10.58
N ASP A 137 -0.63 5.42 9.49
CA ASP A 137 -0.63 6.57 8.58
C ASP A 137 -1.93 6.62 7.75
N PHE A 138 -2.40 5.49 7.23
CA PHE A 138 -3.70 5.41 6.56
C PHE A 138 -4.84 5.77 7.51
N ASP A 139 -4.87 5.16 8.71
CA ASP A 139 -5.89 5.46 9.73
C ASP A 139 -5.92 6.96 10.06
N ARG A 140 -4.76 7.59 10.21
CA ARG A 140 -4.66 9.03 10.53
C ARG A 140 -5.18 9.94 9.42
N ALA A 141 -4.80 9.68 8.16
CA ALA A 141 -5.29 10.49 7.04
C ALA A 141 -6.82 10.40 6.89
N ILE A 142 -7.39 9.21 7.13
CA ILE A 142 -8.85 9.04 7.14
C ILE A 142 -9.47 9.74 8.36
N GLU A 143 -8.88 9.61 9.55
CA GLU A 143 -9.32 10.28 10.78
C GLU A 143 -9.41 11.80 10.59
N ASP A 144 -8.36 12.42 10.04
CA ASP A 144 -8.30 13.86 9.77
C ASP A 144 -9.48 14.30 8.87
N ARG A 145 -9.78 13.52 7.82
CA ARG A 145 -10.91 13.83 6.93
C ARG A 145 -12.25 13.61 7.63
N LEU A 146 -12.41 12.57 8.44
CA LEU A 146 -13.65 12.31 9.17
C LEU A 146 -13.90 13.35 10.26
N ALA A 147 -12.86 13.86 10.92
CA ALA A 147 -12.95 14.95 11.88
C ALA A 147 -13.50 16.22 11.21
N LEU A 148 -12.96 16.59 10.03
CA LEU A 148 -13.49 17.70 9.24
C LEU A 148 -14.96 17.48 8.83
N ALA A 149 -15.37 16.24 8.56
CA ALA A 149 -16.76 15.92 8.23
C ALA A 149 -17.70 16.17 9.42
N VAL A 150 -17.26 15.85 10.64
CA VAL A 150 -18.01 16.17 11.87
C VAL A 150 -18.11 17.68 12.07
N GLU A 151 -17.00 18.42 11.91
CA GLU A 151 -16.98 19.89 12.03
C GLU A 151 -17.94 20.57 11.05
N ARG A 152 -18.10 19.99 9.85
CA ARG A 152 -19.01 20.49 8.81
C ARG A 152 -20.45 20.00 8.93
N GLY A 153 -20.74 19.17 9.93
CA GLY A 153 -22.07 18.57 10.12
C GLY A 153 -22.45 17.54 9.05
N GLU A 154 -21.48 17.01 8.30
CA GLU A 154 -21.69 15.91 7.36
C GLU A 154 -21.84 14.56 8.08
N LEU A 155 -21.28 14.46 9.30
CA LEU A 155 -21.43 13.34 10.21
C LEU A 155 -22.01 13.81 11.55
N PRO A 156 -22.69 12.94 12.33
CA PRO A 156 -23.20 13.29 13.65
C PRO A 156 -22.12 13.82 14.59
N GLU A 157 -22.42 14.83 15.41
CA GLU A 157 -21.49 15.44 16.37
C GLU A 157 -20.88 14.45 17.38
N LYS A 158 -21.59 13.34 17.67
CA LYS A 158 -21.13 12.29 18.60
C LYS A 158 -20.27 11.21 17.94
N THR A 159 -19.96 11.35 16.65
CA THR A 159 -19.08 10.43 15.94
C THR A 159 -17.68 10.49 16.57
N ASP A 160 -17.07 9.32 16.78
CA ASP A 160 -15.65 9.21 17.11
C ASP A 160 -14.88 9.02 15.78
N PRO A 161 -14.21 10.06 15.25
CA PRO A 161 -13.55 9.97 13.95
C PRO A 161 -12.45 8.92 13.91
N LYS A 162 -11.78 8.68 15.03
CA LYS A 162 -10.69 7.71 15.15
C LYS A 162 -11.20 6.28 15.01
N VAL A 163 -12.29 5.95 15.70
CA VAL A 163 -12.91 4.62 15.58
C VAL A 163 -13.48 4.42 14.19
N LEU A 164 -14.15 5.44 13.64
CA LEU A 164 -14.76 5.37 12.33
C LEU A 164 -13.73 5.26 11.20
N ALA A 165 -12.56 5.92 11.34
CA ALA A 165 -11.44 5.79 10.42
C ALA A 165 -10.91 4.35 10.37
N ARG A 166 -10.79 3.69 11.52
CA ARG A 166 -10.38 2.28 11.61
C ARG A 166 -11.40 1.34 10.97
N LEU A 167 -12.70 1.64 11.07
CA LEU A 167 -13.73 0.89 10.36
C LEU A 167 -13.60 1.08 8.84
N ALA A 168 -13.39 2.31 8.39
CA ALA A 168 -13.20 2.63 6.98
C ALA A 168 -11.97 1.94 6.39
N SER A 169 -10.83 1.95 7.10
CA SER A 169 -9.60 1.26 6.67
C SER A 169 -9.75 -0.26 6.75
N THR A 170 -10.50 -0.80 7.72
CA THR A 170 -10.80 -2.25 7.79
C THR A 170 -11.54 -2.74 6.55
N ILE A 171 -12.51 -1.98 6.04
CA ILE A 171 -13.20 -2.30 4.78
C ILE A 171 -12.20 -2.33 3.63
N MET A 172 -11.34 -1.31 3.52
CA MET A 172 -10.28 -1.24 2.50
C MET A 172 -9.34 -2.45 2.55
N HIS A 173 -8.90 -2.85 3.75
CA HIS A 173 -8.07 -4.05 3.95
C HIS A 173 -8.82 -5.33 3.57
N SER A 174 -10.11 -5.43 3.87
CA SER A 174 -10.92 -6.57 3.44
C SER A 174 -11.06 -6.63 1.92
N LEU A 175 -11.21 -5.50 1.23
CA LEU A 175 -11.25 -5.44 -0.23
C LEU A 175 -9.96 -5.99 -0.83
N ALA A 176 -8.80 -5.64 -0.25
CA ALA A 176 -7.50 -6.18 -0.68
C ALA A 176 -7.44 -7.72 -0.59
N VAL A 177 -7.85 -8.27 0.55
CA VAL A 177 -7.83 -9.73 0.79
C VAL A 177 -8.82 -10.44 -0.14
N ARG A 178 -10.03 -9.91 -0.27
CA ARG A 178 -11.10 -10.49 -1.10
C ARG A 178 -10.79 -10.43 -2.59
N ALA A 179 -10.22 -9.33 -3.06
CA ALA A 179 -9.71 -9.21 -4.42
C ALA A 179 -8.68 -10.31 -4.70
N ARG A 180 -7.69 -10.47 -3.80
CA ARG A 180 -6.68 -11.53 -3.94
C ARG A 180 -7.26 -12.95 -3.85
N ALA A 181 -8.40 -13.12 -3.18
CA ALA A 181 -9.14 -14.39 -3.12
C ALA A 181 -10.02 -14.66 -4.36
N GLY A 182 -10.07 -13.73 -5.33
CA GLY A 182 -10.82 -13.90 -6.57
C GLY A 182 -12.29 -13.48 -6.49
N GLU A 183 -12.67 -12.67 -5.49
CA GLU A 183 -14.01 -12.08 -5.46
C GLU A 183 -14.20 -11.12 -6.64
N THR A 184 -15.39 -11.13 -7.26
CA THR A 184 -15.61 -10.37 -8.49
C THR A 184 -15.59 -8.87 -8.23
N ARG A 185 -15.26 -8.09 -9.26
CA ARG A 185 -15.29 -6.63 -9.23
C ARG A 185 -16.63 -6.12 -8.71
N GLU A 186 -17.74 -6.66 -9.22
CA GLU A 186 -19.08 -6.22 -8.88
C GLU A 186 -19.40 -6.42 -7.40
N ALA A 187 -18.96 -7.56 -6.82
CA ALA A 187 -19.16 -7.86 -5.41
C ALA A 187 -18.30 -6.95 -4.51
N LEU A 188 -17.05 -6.68 -4.91
CA LEU A 188 -16.15 -5.78 -4.19
C LEU A 188 -16.65 -4.33 -4.22
N GLU A 189 -17.12 -3.86 -5.38
CA GLU A 189 -17.71 -2.52 -5.53
C GLU A 189 -19.02 -2.40 -4.73
N ALA A 190 -19.82 -3.48 -4.65
CA ALA A 190 -20.99 -3.51 -3.77
C ALA A 190 -20.60 -3.41 -2.30
N LEU A 191 -19.57 -4.15 -1.85
CA LEU A 191 -19.05 -4.06 -0.48
C LEU A 191 -18.51 -2.66 -0.17
N ALA A 192 -17.79 -2.03 -1.11
CA ALA A 192 -17.31 -0.66 -0.97
C ALA A 192 -18.47 0.32 -0.77
N ARG A 193 -19.51 0.26 -1.63
CA ARG A 193 -20.71 1.10 -1.49
C ARG A 193 -21.43 0.90 -0.15
N SER A 194 -21.64 -0.35 0.26
CA SER A 194 -22.23 -0.65 1.58
C SER A 194 -21.37 -0.15 2.74
N GLY A 195 -20.04 -0.16 2.58
CA GLY A 195 -19.12 0.45 3.54
C GLY A 195 -19.32 1.95 3.67
N VAL A 196 -19.46 2.66 2.55
CA VAL A 196 -19.77 4.09 2.54
C VAL A 196 -21.12 4.37 3.22
N ASP A 197 -22.15 3.58 2.92
CA ASP A 197 -23.47 3.75 3.55
C ASP A 197 -23.45 3.45 5.05
N LEU A 198 -22.66 2.47 5.49
CA LEU A 198 -22.48 2.18 6.91
C LEU A 198 -21.83 3.35 7.66
N ILE A 199 -20.86 4.03 7.02
CA ILE A 199 -20.09 5.11 7.63
C ILE A 199 -20.85 6.44 7.60
N CYS A 200 -21.48 6.75 6.47
CA CYS A 200 -22.13 8.05 6.22
C CYS A 200 -23.66 8.04 6.43
N GLY A 201 -24.24 6.88 6.78
CA GLY A 201 -25.69 6.65 6.71
C GLY A 201 -26.14 6.27 5.29
N ALA A 202 -27.37 5.81 5.11
CA ALA A 202 -27.93 5.68 3.77
C ALA A 202 -28.22 7.08 3.18
N PRO A 203 -28.10 7.27 1.85
CA PRO A 203 -28.46 8.54 1.19
C PRO A 203 -29.95 8.89 1.36
#